data_AF-A0A7R9GFY3-F1
#
_entry.id   AF-A0A7R9GFY3-F1
#
_cell.length_a   1.000
_cell.length_b   1.000
_cell.length_c   1.000
_cell.angle_alpha   90.00
_cell.angle_beta   90.00
_cell.angle_gamma   90.00
#
_symmetry.space_group_name_H-M   'P 1'
#
loop_
_entity.id
_entity.type
_entity.pdbx_description
1 polymer ?
#
loop_
_entity_poly.entity_id
_entity_poly.type
_entity_poly.pdbx_seq_one_letter_code
_entity_poly.pdbx_strand_id
1 'polypeptide(L)' 'MPGAGVKVYKPCNAITHTDNKPKDGVKLLWQAPNDRSGFVYFTGTLLYNYTDYWSDVIALVPNPDEA' A
#
# COMPACT_ATOMS: atom_id res chain seq x y z
N MET A 1 8.24 7.74 9.20
CA MET A 1 8.23 6.50 10.03
C MET A 1 6.98 5.71 9.68
N PRO A 2 6.99 4.36 9.67
CA PRO A 2 5.77 3.60 9.48
C PRO A 2 4.76 4.00 10.57
N GLY A 3 3.50 4.20 10.20
CA GLY A 3 2.45 4.47 11.18
C GLY A 3 2.27 3.30 12.15
N ALA A 4 1.54 3.51 13.24
CA ALA A 4 1.17 2.41 14.13
C ALA A 4 0.39 1.33 13.36
N GLY A 5 0.65 0.05 13.65
CA GLY A 5 -0.08 -1.08 13.05
C GLY A 5 0.46 -1.60 11.72
N VAL A 6 1.62 -1.12 11.26
CA VAL A 6 2.25 -1.58 10.01
C VAL A 6 3.74 -1.93 10.16
N LYS A 7 4.20 -2.89 9.35
CA LYS A 7 5.59 -3.35 9.26
C LYS A 7 6.07 -3.27 7.81
N VAL A 8 7.26 -2.71 7.63
CA VAL A 8 7.93 -2.67 6.32
C VAL A 8 8.60 -4.02 6.04
N TYR A 9 8.34 -4.56 4.86
CA TYR A 9 8.95 -5.78 4.33
C TYR A 9 9.82 -5.43 3.12
N LYS A 10 11.06 -5.01 3.41
CA LYS A 10 12.03 -4.52 2.42
C LYS A 10 12.28 -5.48 1.23
N PRO A 11 12.40 -6.81 1.42
CA PRO A 11 12.71 -7.72 0.31
C PRO A 11 11.68 -7.71 -0.82
N CYS A 12 10.42 -7.34 -0.53
CA CYS A 12 9.35 -7.25 -1.53
C CYS A 12 8.90 -5.81 -1.79
N ASN A 13 9.62 -4.80 -1.30
CA ASN A 13 9.19 -3.39 -1.37
C ASN A 13 7.75 -3.18 -0.86
N ALA A 14 7.37 -3.94 0.17
CA ALA A 14 5.99 -4.03 0.65
C ALA A 14 5.84 -3.54 2.08
N ILE A 15 4.61 -3.24 2.48
CA ILE A 15 4.21 -2.93 3.85
C ILE A 15 3.02 -3.85 4.19
N THR A 16 3.00 -4.41 5.40
CA THR A 16 1.91 -5.28 5.87
C THR A 16 1.44 -4.88 7.26
N HIS A 17 0.26 -5.34 7.67
CA HIS A 17 -0.27 -5.12 9.02
C HIS A 17 0.55 -5.88 10.07
N THR A 18 0.54 -5.38 11.32
CA THR A 18 1.13 -6.08 12.46
C THR A 18 0.10 -6.74 13.38
N ASP A 19 -1.17 -6.46 13.17
CA ASP A 19 -2.29 -6.98 13.95
C ASP A 19 -3.53 -7.21 13.07
N ASN A 20 -4.41 -8.08 13.54
CA ASN A 20 -5.65 -8.46 12.86
C ASN A 20 -6.86 -7.59 13.25
N LYS A 21 -6.64 -6.41 13.85
CA LYS A 21 -7.77 -5.54 14.23
C LYS A 21 -8.43 -4.99 12.96
N PRO A 22 -9.76 -4.92 12.89
CA PRO A 22 -10.48 -4.26 11.80
C PRO A 22 -9.99 -2.82 11.60
N LYS A 23 -9.93 -2.39 10.35
CA LYS A 23 -9.44 -1.06 9.95
C LYS A 23 -10.42 -0.49 8.92
N ASP A 24 -10.90 0.72 9.18
CA ASP A 24 -11.77 1.43 8.24
C ASP A 24 -11.00 2.01 7.06
N GLY A 25 -9.68 2.16 7.21
CA GLY A 25 -8.80 2.63 6.16
C GLY A 25 -7.32 2.58 6.54
N VAL A 26 -6.46 2.69 5.53
CA VAL A 26 -5.01 2.74 5.69
C VAL A 26 -4.46 3.87 4.82
N LYS A 27 -3.61 4.71 5.40
CA LYS A 27 -2.90 5.77 4.67
C LYS A 27 -1.41 5.51 4.74
N LEU A 28 -0.78 5.39 3.58
CA LEU A 28 0.67 5.18 3.45
C LEU A 28 1.30 6.37 2.73
N LEU A 29 2.50 6.73 3.17
CA LEU A 29 3.33 7.71 2.50
C LEU A 29 4.46 6.97 1.80
N TRP A 30 4.51 7.08 0.48
CA TRP A 30 5.63 6.61 -0.33
C TRP A 30 6.50 7.80 -0.70
N GLN A 31 7.81 7.65 -0.52
CA GLN A 31 8.80 8.62 -0.95
C GLN A 31 9.57 8.04 -2.13
N ALA A 32 9.54 8.74 -3.26
CA ALA A 32 10.35 8.38 -4.41
C ALA A 32 11.85 8.42 -4.06
N PRO A 33 12.66 7.49 -4.58
CA PRO A 33 14.10 7.52 -4.38
C PRO A 33 14.70 8.78 -5.05
N ASN A 34 15.67 9.41 -4.41
CA ASN A 34 16.26 10.67 -4.90
C ASN A 34 17.18 10.47 -6.11
N ASP A 35 17.68 9.26 -6.33
CA ASP A 35 18.75 8.94 -7.28
C ASP A 35 18.24 8.32 -8.59
N ARG A 36 16.96 7.96 -8.66
CA ARG A 36 16.38 7.19 -9.75
C ARG A 36 14.95 7.64 -10.04
N SER A 37 14.54 7.50 -11.29
CA SER A 37 13.19 7.81 -11.76
C SER A 37 12.69 6.71 -12.71
N GLY A 38 11.37 6.64 -12.85
CA GLY A 38 10.70 5.65 -13.69
C GLY A 38 9.23 5.53 -13.34
N PHE A 39 8.51 4.70 -14.10
CA PHE A 39 7.11 4.41 -13.81
C PHE A 39 7.00 3.51 -12.59
N VAL A 40 6.08 3.87 -11.70
CA VAL A 40 5.77 3.12 -10.48
C VAL A 40 4.27 2.85 -10.49
N TYR A 41 3.89 1.63 -10.14
CA TYR A 41 2.51 1.27 -9.87
C TYR A 41 2.42 0.75 -8.45
N PHE A 42 1.34 1.09 -7.76
CA PHE A 42 1.04 0.57 -6.44
C PHE A 42 0.01 -0.53 -6.57
N THR A 43 0.26 -1.65 -5.90
CA THR A 43 -0.67 -2.76 -5.80
C THR A 43 -0.84 -3.16 -4.34
N GLY A 44 -1.99 -3.73 -4.00
CA GLY A 44 -2.30 -4.17 -2.66
C GLY A 44 -3.23 -5.38 -2.62
N THR A 45 -3.20 -6.04 -1.47
CA THR A 45 -4.13 -7.11 -1.11
C THR A 45 -4.80 -6.72 0.19
N LEU A 46 -6.14 -6.77 0.22
CA LEU A 46 -6.94 -6.51 1.41
C LEU A 46 -7.55 -7.82 1.89
N LEU A 47 -7.29 -8.16 3.15
CA LEU A 47 -7.80 -9.37 3.78
C LEU A 47 -8.86 -8.98 4.82
N TYR A 48 -10.11 -9.38 4.61
CA TYR A 48 -11.14 -9.35 5.66
C TYR A 48 -11.23 -10.70 6.35
N ASN A 49 -11.32 -11.78 5.56
CA ASN A 49 -11.14 -13.16 6.01
C ASN A 49 -10.63 -14.04 4.84
N TYR A 50 -10.33 -15.32 5.10
CA TYR A 50 -9.75 -16.22 4.08
C TYR A 50 -10.71 -16.59 2.92
N THR A 51 -11.98 -16.25 3.03
CA THR A 51 -12.99 -16.46 1.98
C THR A 51 -13.40 -15.16 1.28
N ASP A 52 -13.20 -14.02 1.93
CA ASP A 52 -13.62 -12.70 1.49
C ASP A 52 -12.41 -11.76 1.56
N TYR A 53 -11.77 -11.59 0.42
CA TYR A 53 -10.55 -10.82 0.27
C TYR A 53 -10.45 -10.27 -1.15
N TRP A 54 -9.64 -9.23 -1.31
CA TRP A 54 -9.35 -8.60 -2.60
C TRP A 54 -7.87 -8.72 -2.86
N SER A 55 -7.50 -9.34 -3.98
CA SER A 55 -6.14 -9.37 -4.51
C SER A 55 -6.01 -8.46 -5.73
N ASP A 56 -4.78 -8.13 -6.10
CA ASP A 56 -4.45 -7.43 -7.33
C ASP A 56 -5.14 -6.06 -7.47
N VAL A 57 -5.33 -5.38 -6.33
CA VAL A 57 -5.90 -4.03 -6.31
C VAL A 57 -4.85 -3.05 -6.80
N ILE A 58 -5.00 -2.57 -8.03
CA ILE A 58 -4.10 -1.59 -8.64
C ILE A 58 -4.59 -0.19 -8.29
N ALA A 59 -3.68 0.67 -7.80
CA ALA A 59 -4.01 2.07 -7.55
C ALA A 59 -4.32 2.80 -8.86
N LEU A 60 -5.45 3.52 -8.89
CA LEU A 60 -5.74 4.46 -9.96
C LEU A 60 -4.77 5.63 -9.84
N VAL A 61 -4.08 5.95 -10.93
CA VAL A 61 -3.29 7.18 -11.02
C VAL A 61 -4.30 8.33 -11.14
N PRO A 62 -4.34 9.30 -10.20
CA PRO A 62 -5.19 10.47 -10.36
C PRO A 62 -4.77 11.16 -11.66
N ASN A 63 -5.74 11.46 -12.51
CA ASN A 63 -5.45 12.24 -13.69
C ASN A 63 -4.92 13.62 -13.22
N PRO A 64 -3.78 14.13 -13.71
CA PRO A 64 -3.21 15.38 -13.23
C PRO A 64 -4.16 16.58 -13.35
N ASP A 65 -5.18 16.46 -14.20
CA ASP A 65 -6.19 17.49 -14.49
C ASP A 65 -7.40 17.46 -13.53
N GLU A 66 -7.48 16.52 -12.59
CA GLU A 66 -8.55 16.38 -11.58
C GLU A 66 -8.13 16.83 -10.16
N ALA A 67 -6.95 17.42 -10.00
CA ALA A 67 -6.39 17.85 -8.70
C ALA A 67 -6.52 19.36 -8.44
#